data_AF-A0A388P1C0-F1
#
_entry.id   AF-A0A388P1C0-F1
#
_cell.length_a   1.000
_cell.length_b   1.000
_cell.length_c   1.000
_cell.angle_alpha   90.00
_cell.angle_beta   90.00
_cell.angle_gamma   90.00
#
_symmetry.space_group_name_H-M   'P 1'
#
loop_
_entity.id
_entity.type
_entity.pdbx_description
1 polymer ?
#
loop_
_entity_poly.entity_id
_entity_poly.type
_entity_poly.pdbx_seq_one_letter_code
_entity_poly.pdbx_strand_id
1 'polypeptide(L)'
;MESLALLVSIIVFPAMFGGPIALLLSLYRPAGMSNFRRIFIILFAILSSIVGIFLLIENVSRGANVIGALGLSTGLGSLWQLKRYRKQTP
;
A
#
# COMPACT_ATOMS: atom_id res chain seq x y z
N MET A 1 0.77 -6.75 -27.63
CA MET A 1 0.33 -5.59 -26.82
C MET A 1 -0.39 -6.02 -25.56
N GLU A 2 -1.24 -7.05 -25.61
CA GLU A 2 -1.99 -7.55 -24.44
C GLU A 2 -1.12 -8.02 -23.26
N SER A 3 0.02 -8.67 -23.52
CA SER A 3 0.94 -9.16 -22.47
C SER A 3 1.57 -8.04 -21.63
N LEU A 4 1.78 -6.87 -22.25
CA LEU A 4 2.39 -5.70 -21.60
C LEU A 4 1.37 -4.99 -20.69
N ALA A 5 0.11 -4.92 -21.12
CA ALA A 5 -0.99 -4.40 -20.31
C ALA A 5 -1.26 -5.26 -19.07
N LEU A 6 -1.17 -6.59 -19.20
CA LEU A 6 -1.27 -7.53 -18.07
C LEU A 6 -0.17 -7.31 -17.04
N LEU A 7 1.08 -7.17 -17.50
CA LEU A 7 2.23 -6.93 -16.63
C LEU A 7 2.12 -5.59 -15.89
N VAL A 8 1.73 -4.53 -16.62
CA VAL A 8 1.46 -3.22 -16.03
C VAL A 8 0.30 -3.31 -15.03
N SER A 9 -0.76 -4.06 -15.33
CA SER A 9 -1.88 -4.25 -14.40
C SER A 9 -1.43 -4.93 -13.12
N ILE A 10 -0.62 -6.00 -13.19
CA ILE A 10 -0.12 -6.71 -12.01
C ILE A 10 0.75 -5.81 -11.12
N ILE A 11 1.45 -4.83 -11.69
CA ILE A 11 2.30 -3.90 -10.95
C ILE A 11 1.50 -2.72 -10.41
N VAL A 12 0.68 -2.10 -11.25
CA VAL A 12 -0.10 -0.90 -10.91
C VAL A 12 -1.21 -1.21 -9.92
N PHE A 13 -1.81 -2.41 -9.96
CA PHE A 13 -2.91 -2.78 -9.05
C PHE A 13 -2.47 -2.78 -7.57
N PRO A 14 -1.32 -3.38 -7.19
CA PRO A 14 -0.74 -3.22 -5.85
C PRO A 14 -0.46 -1.77 -5.45
N ALA A 15 0.04 -0.92 -6.35
CA ALA A 15 0.25 0.50 -6.02
C ALA A 15 -1.07 1.25 -5.83
N MET A 16 -2.05 0.99 -6.69
CA MET A 16 -3.31 1.71 -6.69
C MET A 16 -4.23 1.29 -5.55
N PHE A 17 -4.24 0.00 -5.22
CA PHE A 17 -5.17 -0.56 -4.23
C PHE A 17 -4.47 -1.08 -2.97
N GLY A 18 -3.22 -1.55 -3.04
CA GLY A 18 -2.53 -2.15 -1.91
C GLY A 18 -2.34 -1.18 -0.74
N GLY A 19 -1.96 0.07 -1.01
CA GLY A 19 -1.81 1.11 0.01
C GLY A 19 -3.14 1.50 0.67
N PRO A 20 -4.19 1.86 -0.09
CA PRO A 20 -5.49 2.19 0.48
C PRO A 20 -6.13 1.02 1.23
N ILE A 21 -6.01 -0.22 0.71
CA ILE A 21 -6.50 -1.42 1.39
C ILE A 21 -5.72 -1.67 2.68
N ALA A 22 -4.40 -1.52 2.68
CA ALA A 22 -3.58 -1.65 3.88
C ALA A 22 -4.00 -0.62 4.94
N LEU A 23 -4.28 0.62 4.55
CA LEU A 23 -4.73 1.69 5.43
C LEU A 23 -6.14 1.42 6.00
N LEU A 24 -7.08 0.97 5.16
CA LEU A 24 -8.42 0.58 5.62
C LEU A 24 -8.35 -0.60 6.58
N LEU A 25 -7.50 -1.59 6.28
CA LEU A 25 -7.25 -2.72 7.15
C LEU A 25 -6.54 -2.30 8.45
N SER A 26 -5.71 -1.26 8.47
CA SER A 26 -5.12 -0.74 9.70
C SER A 26 -6.11 0.08 10.55
N LEU A 27 -7.11 0.70 9.93
CA LEU A 27 -8.18 1.46 10.60
C LEU A 27 -9.26 0.55 11.21
N TYR A 28 -9.61 -0.55 10.54
CA TYR A 28 -10.78 -1.33 10.91
C TYR A 28 -10.52 -2.24 12.12
N ARG A 29 -11.22 -2.01 13.24
CA ARG A 29 -11.16 -2.79 14.50
C ARG A 29 -9.73 -3.04 15.04
N PRO A 30 -9.07 -2.02 15.61
CA PRO A 30 -7.72 -2.15 16.16
C PRO A 30 -7.64 -2.99 17.44
N ALA A 31 -8.71 -3.04 18.25
CA ALA A 31 -8.75 -3.67 19.58
C ALA A 31 -8.77 -5.22 19.60
N GLY A 32 -8.34 -5.88 18.52
CA GLY A 32 -8.34 -7.34 18.41
C GLY A 32 -7.61 -7.82 17.15
N MET A 33 -6.58 -7.09 16.74
CA MET A 33 -5.93 -7.32 15.46
C MET A 33 -5.11 -8.62 15.47
N SER A 34 -5.58 -9.62 14.74
CA SER A 34 -4.85 -10.89 14.55
C SER A 34 -3.48 -10.67 13.90
N ASN A 35 -2.49 -11.45 14.33
CA ASN A 35 -1.14 -11.47 13.76
C ASN A 35 -1.15 -11.69 12.24
N PHE A 36 -2.09 -12.48 11.74
CA PHE A 36 -2.23 -12.73 10.29
C PHE A 36 -2.57 -11.44 9.54
N ARG A 37 -3.59 -10.70 10.00
CA ARG A 37 -4.00 -9.44 9.39
C ARG A 37 -2.89 -8.39 9.42
N ARG A 38 -2.09 -8.39 10.49
CA ARG A 38 -0.92 -7.54 10.62
C ARG A 38 0.14 -7.83 9.55
N ILE A 39 0.43 -9.10 9.29
CA ILE A 39 1.35 -9.52 8.22
C ILE A 39 0.82 -9.05 6.87
N PHE A 40 -0.48 -9.21 6.61
CA PHE A 40 -1.11 -8.73 5.37
C PHE A 40 -0.96 -7.23 5.15
N ILE A 41 -1.22 -6.41 6.18
CA ILE A 41 -1.06 -4.95 6.10
C ILE A 41 0.39 -4.58 5.79
N ILE A 42 1.35 -5.21 6.48
CA ILE A 42 2.77 -4.96 6.24
C ILE A 42 3.15 -5.33 4.80
N LEU A 43 2.72 -6.50 4.32
CA LEU A 43 3.01 -6.97 2.98
C LEU A 43 2.45 -6.02 1.91
N PHE A 44 1.17 -5.65 2.03
CA PHE A 44 0.51 -4.72 1.11
C PHE A 44 1.12 -3.32 1.17
N ALA A 45 1.47 -2.82 2.36
CA ALA A 45 2.09 -1.52 2.52
C ALA A 45 3.48 -1.46 1.90
N ILE A 46 4.29 -2.51 2.06
CA ILE A 46 5.63 -2.61 1.46
C ILE A 46 5.51 -2.68 -0.06
N LEU A 47 4.67 -3.58 -0.59
CA LEU A 47 4.46 -3.71 -2.04
C LEU A 47 3.97 -2.40 -2.65
N SER A 48 2.96 -1.77 -2.05
CA SER A 48 2.43 -0.48 -2.50
C SER A 48 3.47 0.63 -2.44
N SER A 49 4.32 0.65 -1.41
CA SER A 49 5.38 1.66 -1.31
C SER A 49 6.48 1.45 -2.35
N ILE A 50 6.95 0.22 -2.57
CA ILE A 50 7.98 -0.09 -3.56
C ILE A 50 7.50 0.29 -4.96
N VAL A 51 6.29 -0.13 -5.34
CA VAL A 51 5.74 0.22 -6.65
C VAL A 51 5.43 1.72 -6.73
N GLY A 52 4.93 2.33 -5.66
CA GLY A 52 4.67 3.76 -5.62
C GLY A 52 5.93 4.60 -5.85
N ILE A 53 7.05 4.23 -5.23
CA ILE A 53 8.37 4.84 -5.49
C ILE A 53 8.77 4.62 -6.94
N PHE A 54 8.65 3.39 -7.45
CA PHE A 54 9.04 3.07 -8.82
C PHE A 54 8.29 3.92 -9.85
N LEU A 55 6.97 4.05 -9.71
CA LEU A 55 6.15 4.87 -10.60
C LEU A 55 6.51 6.36 -10.54
N LEU A 56 6.86 6.87 -9.36
CA LEU A 56 7.29 8.26 -9.18
C LEU A 56 8.67 8.53 -9.80
N ILE A 57 9.59 7.57 -9.76
CA ILE A 57 10.93 7.69 -10.34
C ILE A 57 10.86 7.58 -11.87
N GLU A 58 10.14 6.59 -12.39
CA GLU A 58 10.00 6.36 -13.83
C GLU A 58 9.26 7.51 -14.54
N ASN A 59 8.39 8.24 -13.83
CA ASN A 59 7.68 9.43 -14.32
C ASN A 59 7.03 9.23 -15.71
N VAL A 60 6.51 8.02 -15.97
CA VAL A 60 5.99 7.61 -17.28
C VAL A 60 4.77 8.44 -17.71
N SER A 61 3.93 8.83 -16.75
CA SER A 61 2.76 9.68 -17.00
C SER A 61 2.28 10.38 -15.72
N ARG A 62 1.53 11.47 -15.89
CA ARG A 62 0.89 12.17 -14.76
C ARG A 62 -0.04 11.25 -13.94
N GLY A 63 -0.76 10.35 -14.62
CA GLY A 63 -1.66 9.39 -13.95
C GLY A 63 -0.88 8.37 -13.11
N ALA A 64 0.21 7.83 -13.64
CA ALA A 64 1.10 6.92 -12.91
C ALA A 64 1.70 7.58 -11.67
N ASN A 65 2.08 8.86 -11.75
CA ASN A 65 2.58 9.60 -10.59
C ASN A 65 1.52 9.79 -9.50
N VAL A 66 0.29 10.12 -9.88
CA VAL A 66 -0.81 10.26 -8.90
C VAL A 66 -1.09 8.93 -8.20
N ILE A 67 -1.14 7.84 -8.97
CA ILE A 67 -1.31 6.48 -8.43
C ILE A 67 -0.13 6.13 -7.50
N GLY A 68 1.10 6.42 -7.92
CA GLY A 68 2.29 6.16 -7.12
C GLY A 68 2.32 6.96 -5.81
N ALA A 69 1.97 8.25 -5.86
CA ALA A 69 1.88 9.11 -4.68
C ALA A 69 0.78 8.65 -3.71
N LEU A 70 -0.38 8.23 -4.22
CA LEU A 70 -1.46 7.68 -3.41
C LEU A 70 -1.07 6.35 -2.76
N GLY A 71 -0.50 5.42 -3.54
CA GLY A 71 -0.03 4.13 -3.04
C GLY A 71 1.05 4.26 -1.98
N LEU A 72 1.97 5.22 -2.16
CA LEU A 72 3.04 5.50 -1.22
C LEU A 72 2.54 6.15 0.08
N SER A 73 1.71 7.19 -0.04
CA SER A 73 1.18 7.92 1.13
C SER A 73 0.28 7.03 1.99
N THR A 74 -0.59 6.24 1.37
CA THR A 74 -1.47 5.30 2.08
C THR A 74 -0.70 4.10 2.64
N GLY A 75 0.31 3.58 1.91
CA GLY A 75 1.23 2.56 2.41
C GLY A 75 1.96 3.01 3.67
N LEU A 76 2.61 4.18 3.64
CA LEU A 76 3.30 4.76 4.80
C LEU A 76 2.33 5.08 5.95
N GLY A 77 1.14 5.59 5.63
CA GLY A 77 0.08 5.87 6.61
C GLY A 77 -0.37 4.62 7.36
N SER A 78 -0.54 3.49 6.65
CA SER A 78 -0.94 2.21 7.25
C SER A 78 0.12 1.67 8.22
N LEU A 79 1.41 1.80 7.88
CA LEU A 79 2.53 1.39 8.73
C LEU A 79 2.64 2.29 9.96
N TRP A 80 2.46 3.60 9.81
CA TRP A 80 2.46 4.54 10.92
C TRP A 80 1.33 4.24 11.90
N GLN A 81 0.14 3.98 11.38
CA GLN A 81 -1.01 3.61 12.20
C GLN A 81 -0.80 2.27 12.93
N LEU A 82 -0.23 1.27 12.25
CA LEU A 82 0.11 -0.01 12.87
C LEU A 82 1.12 0.16 14.03
N LYS A 83 2.11 1.06 13.88
CA LYS A 83 3.03 1.43 14.96
C LYS A 83 2.32 2.15 16.12
N ARG A 84 1.37 3.04 15.82
CA ARG A 84 0.61 3.78 16.84
C ARG A 84 -0.21 2.85 17.73
N TYR A 85 -0.88 1.85 17.16
CA TYR A 85 -1.67 0.89 17.94
C TYR A 85 -0.82 -0.04 18.80
N ARG A 86 0.38 -0.45 18.32
CA ARG A 86 1.31 -1.25 19.15
C ARG A 86 1.73 -0.53 20.43
N LYS A 87 1.78 0.81 20.43
CA LYS A 87 2.11 1.61 21.62
C LYS A 87 0.93 1.79 22.59
N GLN A 88 -0.30 1.46 22.17
CA GLN A 88 -1.52 1.67 22.96
C GLN A 88 -2.03 0.41 23.66
N THR A 89 -1.57 -0.77 23.25
CA THR A 89 -1.76 -2.02 24.02
C THR A 89 -0.70 -2.11 25.12
N PRO A 90 -1.09 -2.21 26.41
CA PRO A 90 -0.16 -2.35 27.54
C PRO A 90 0.67 -3.64 27.47
#